data_AF-A0A3C1RDQ8-F1
#
_entry.id   AF-A0A3C1RDQ8-F1
#
_cell.length_a   1.000
_cell.length_b   1.000
_cell.length_c   1.000
_cell.angle_alpha   90.00
_cell.angle_beta   90.00
_cell.angle_gamma   90.00
#
_symmetry.space_group_name_H-M   'P 1'
#
loop_
_entity.id
_entity.type
_entity.pdbx_description
1 polymer ?
#
loop_
_entity_poly.entity_id
_entity_poly.type
_entity_poly.pdbx_seq_one_letter_code
_entity_poly.pdbx_strand_id
1 'polypeptide(L)'
;MSVMMLNCKKKEPNSSEKSTQNSFISVAAAANLRDVLEDLKQIYIKENPDKKVEITFGSSGLLVQQILNGAPFDLFLSADTQFPEKLKSAGKNYGNPKIYAYGKVVLWSLKKDVSKGLDLLQNPEINKIAIANPELAPYGKNTVEALKKSGLYSKIENKIVWAENISQVAQFASTGNADVGFIALSNAKNKEMMRRGNFYELSEKECAPIAQSGIVLKGKSQTESQDFFDFINSEKANEIWKRYGYQTKISK
;
A
#
# COMPACT_ATOMS: atom_id res chain seq x y z
N MET A 1 -3.48 49.26 67.86
CA MET A 1 -4.56 48.25 68.01
C MET A 1 -5.38 48.27 66.73
N SER A 2 -5.81 47.10 66.26
CA SER A 2 -6.55 46.83 65.02
C SER A 2 -5.72 46.65 63.74
N VAL A 3 -5.47 45.36 63.48
CA VAL A 3 -4.99 44.75 62.24
C VAL A 3 -6.20 44.59 61.31
N MET A 4 -6.11 45.04 60.06
CA MET A 4 -7.10 44.70 59.03
C MET A 4 -6.43 43.76 58.01
N MET A 5 -6.85 42.50 58.04
CA MET A 5 -6.31 41.42 57.21
C MET A 5 -6.73 41.59 55.73
N LEU A 6 -5.75 41.51 54.83
CA LEU A 6 -5.99 41.27 53.40
C LEU A 6 -6.59 39.87 53.22
N ASN A 7 -7.80 39.78 52.68
CA ASN A 7 -8.39 38.51 52.27
C ASN A 7 -7.99 38.21 50.82
N CYS A 8 -6.88 37.48 50.65
CA CYS A 8 -6.42 36.99 49.37
C CYS A 8 -7.19 35.70 49.02
N LYS A 9 -8.21 35.78 48.15
CA LYS A 9 -8.82 34.59 47.54
C LYS A 9 -7.81 33.93 46.60
N LYS A 10 -7.13 32.89 47.08
CA LYS A 10 -6.39 31.95 46.23
C LYS A 10 -7.40 31.23 45.33
N LYS A 11 -7.33 31.50 44.02
CA LYS A 11 -7.91 30.61 43.01
C LYS A 11 -7.06 29.35 43.00
N GLU A 12 -7.65 28.23 43.40
CA GLU A 12 -7.06 26.90 43.19
C GLU A 12 -6.90 26.64 41.69
N PRO A 13 -5.76 26.09 41.22
CA PRO A 13 -5.65 25.64 39.85
C PRO A 13 -6.46 24.35 39.71
N ASN A 14 -7.58 24.45 39.01
CA ASN A 14 -8.41 23.30 38.69
C ASN A 14 -7.63 22.37 37.74
N SER A 15 -7.23 21.22 38.27
CA SER A 15 -6.55 20.14 37.56
C SER A 15 -7.52 19.39 36.66
N SER A 16 -7.42 19.58 35.34
CA SER A 16 -7.49 18.52 34.32
C SER A 16 -7.64 19.11 32.91
N GLU A 17 -6.64 19.86 32.46
CA GLU A 17 -6.40 19.92 31.02
C GLU A 17 -5.76 18.59 30.63
N LYS A 18 -6.57 17.65 30.09
CA LYS A 18 -6.02 16.53 29.32
C LYS A 18 -5.18 17.17 28.22
N SER A 19 -3.86 17.14 28.36
CA SER A 19 -2.96 17.41 27.24
C SER A 19 -3.35 16.43 26.14
N THR A 20 -4.04 16.91 25.11
CA THR A 20 -4.31 16.13 23.90
C THR A 20 -2.96 15.95 23.22
N GLN A 21 -2.16 14.97 23.66
CA GLN A 21 -0.99 14.56 22.92
C GLN A 21 -1.52 13.97 21.62
N ASN A 22 -1.38 14.75 20.55
CA ASN A 22 -1.71 14.33 19.21
C ASN A 22 -0.80 13.15 18.87
N SER A 23 -1.32 11.93 18.97
CA SER A 23 -0.49 10.73 18.82
C SER A 23 -0.27 10.46 17.33
N PHE A 24 1.00 10.37 16.97
CA PHE A 24 1.47 10.33 15.59
C PHE A 24 1.82 8.89 15.18
N ILE A 25 1.32 8.46 14.02
CA ILE A 25 1.56 7.15 13.43
C ILE A 25 2.28 7.34 12.10
N SER A 26 3.52 6.88 12.01
CA SER A 26 4.28 6.83 10.76
C SER A 26 4.12 5.47 10.08
N VAL A 27 3.59 5.47 8.86
CA VAL A 27 3.28 4.25 8.10
C VAL A 27 4.17 4.17 6.86
N ALA A 28 4.88 3.06 6.70
CA ALA A 28 5.52 2.68 5.45
C ALA A 28 4.59 1.72 4.69
N ALA A 29 4.14 2.11 3.50
CA ALA A 29 3.16 1.34 2.74
C ALA A 29 3.59 1.08 1.30
N ALA A 30 3.32 -0.14 0.81
CA ALA A 30 3.54 -0.48 -0.58
C ALA A 30 2.71 0.42 -1.52
N ALA A 31 3.31 0.81 -2.66
CA ALA A 31 2.74 1.81 -3.55
C ALA A 31 1.36 1.44 -4.16
N ASN A 32 1.03 0.15 -4.31
CA ASN A 32 -0.31 -0.29 -4.75
C ASN A 32 -1.44 0.12 -3.79
N LEU A 33 -1.09 0.43 -2.55
CA LEU A 33 -2.04 0.75 -1.48
C LEU A 33 -2.40 2.23 -1.42
N ARG A 34 -1.80 3.09 -2.25
CA ARG A 34 -1.94 4.55 -2.15
C ARG A 34 -3.39 5.02 -2.05
N ASP A 35 -4.19 4.75 -3.08
CA ASP A 35 -5.55 5.29 -3.15
C ASP A 35 -6.45 4.73 -2.04
N VAL A 36 -6.33 3.43 -1.75
CA VAL A 36 -7.13 2.76 -0.71
C VAL A 36 -6.75 3.19 0.70
N LEU A 37 -5.45 3.38 0.99
CA LEU A 37 -5.01 3.83 2.31
C LEU A 37 -5.28 5.31 2.55
N GLU A 38 -5.29 6.14 1.51
CA GLU A 38 -5.75 7.52 1.64
C GLU A 38 -7.22 7.59 2.06
N ASP A 39 -8.10 6.82 1.41
CA ASP A 39 -9.52 6.73 1.81
C ASP A 39 -9.69 6.17 3.24
N LEU A 40 -8.99 5.08 3.56
CA LEU A 40 -9.04 4.48 4.90
C LEU A 40 -8.53 5.43 5.97
N LYS A 41 -7.43 6.16 5.69
CA LYS A 41 -6.88 7.18 6.59
C LYS A 41 -7.90 8.28 6.88
N GLN A 42 -8.59 8.79 5.86
CA GLN A 42 -9.60 9.84 6.06
C GLN A 42 -10.75 9.37 6.96
N ILE A 43 -11.21 8.12 6.78
CA ILE A 43 -12.26 7.54 7.62
C ILE A 43 -11.75 7.39 9.06
N TYR A 44 -10.54 6.86 9.25
CA TYR A 44 -9.95 6.67 10.58
C TYR A 44 -9.76 7.98 11.34
N ILE A 45 -9.21 9.02 10.71
CA ILE A 45 -8.97 10.33 11.33
C ILE A 45 -10.30 11.02 11.68
N LYS A 46 -11.35 10.84 10.86
CA LYS A 46 -12.68 11.38 11.18
C LYS A 46 -13.26 10.79 12.46
N GLU A 47 -12.96 9.53 12.76
CA GLU A 47 -13.40 8.84 13.98
C GLU A 47 -12.47 9.08 15.17
N ASN A 48 -11.22 9.43 14.91
CA ASN A 48 -10.17 9.62 15.91
C ASN A 48 -9.46 10.96 15.66
N PRO A 49 -10.10 12.11 15.95
CA PRO A 49 -9.59 13.44 15.58
C PRO A 49 -8.31 13.86 16.34
N ASP A 50 -7.94 13.13 17.39
CA ASP A 50 -6.71 13.27 18.16
C ASP A 50 -5.54 12.41 17.62
N LYS A 51 -5.76 11.70 16.51
CA LYS A 51 -4.77 10.85 15.84
C LYS A 51 -4.28 11.52 14.57
N LYS A 52 -2.97 11.43 14.34
CA LYS A 52 -2.33 11.84 13.08
C LYS A 52 -1.66 10.64 12.42
N VAL A 53 -2.00 10.38 11.17
CA VAL A 53 -1.40 9.30 10.36
C VAL A 53 -0.67 9.90 9.18
N GLU A 54 0.62 9.62 9.04
CA GLU A 54 1.42 9.96 7.87
C GLU A 54 1.87 8.69 7.15
N ILE A 55 1.63 8.63 5.84
CA ILE A 55 1.91 7.45 5.04
C ILE A 55 2.97 7.77 4.00
N THR A 56 4.09 7.04 4.05
CA THR A 56 5.13 7.05 3.05
C THR A 56 4.92 5.86 2.12
N PHE A 57 4.79 6.14 0.82
CA PHE A 57 4.56 5.12 -0.20
C PHE A 57 5.85 4.82 -0.97
N GLY A 58 6.13 3.53 -1.19
CA GLY A 58 7.30 3.08 -1.96
C GLY A 58 7.19 1.61 -2.38
N SER A 59 8.25 1.07 -2.98
CA SER A 59 8.34 -0.38 -3.16
C SER A 59 8.52 -1.05 -1.80
N SER A 60 7.90 -2.22 -1.59
CA SER A 60 8.01 -2.93 -0.32
C SER A 60 9.46 -3.26 0.04
N GLY A 61 10.28 -3.63 -0.96
CA GLY A 61 11.69 -3.91 -0.79
C GLY A 61 12.48 -2.69 -0.30
N LEU A 62 12.31 -1.52 -0.92
CA LEU A 62 13.02 -0.31 -0.48
C LEU A 62 12.60 0.12 0.93
N LEU A 63 11.29 0.07 1.22
CA LEU A 63 10.78 0.41 2.55
C LEU A 63 11.31 -0.53 3.64
N VAL A 64 11.40 -1.83 3.36
CA VAL A 64 12.04 -2.78 4.29
C VAL A 64 13.50 -2.46 4.52
N GLN A 65 14.26 -2.12 3.48
CA GLN A 65 15.66 -1.72 3.67
C GLN A 65 15.77 -0.47 4.54
N GLN A 66 14.90 0.53 4.34
CA GLN A 66 14.85 1.72 5.18
C GLN A 66 14.57 1.36 6.65
N ILE A 67 13.59 0.50 6.92
CA ILE A 67 13.24 0.06 8.29
C ILE A 67 14.40 -0.71 8.93
N LEU A 68 15.05 -1.61 8.18
CA LEU A 68 16.21 -2.35 8.66
C LEU A 68 17.36 -1.41 9.05
N ASN A 69 17.56 -0.36 8.24
CA ASN A 69 18.54 0.71 8.46
C ASN A 69 18.11 1.76 9.51
N GLY A 70 16.98 1.58 10.19
CA GLY A 70 16.58 2.40 11.32
C GLY A 70 15.63 3.56 11.00
N ALA A 71 15.01 3.59 9.82
CA ALA A 71 13.93 4.54 9.56
C ALA A 71 12.79 4.35 10.59
N PRO A 72 12.30 5.43 11.22
CA PRO A 72 11.43 5.35 12.39
C PRO A 72 9.95 5.19 12.00
N PHE A 73 9.62 4.14 11.25
CA PHE A 73 8.24 3.78 10.96
C PHE A 73 7.62 2.98 12.11
N ASP A 74 6.32 3.18 12.35
CA ASP A 74 5.57 2.48 13.40
C ASP A 74 4.73 1.32 12.84
N LEU A 75 4.27 1.43 11.59
CA LEU A 75 3.52 0.40 10.87
C LEU A 75 4.10 0.17 9.48
N PHE A 76 4.29 -1.09 9.09
CA PHE A 76 4.67 -1.46 7.74
C PHE A 76 3.59 -2.29 7.07
N LEU A 77 3.17 -1.90 5.87
CA LEU A 77 2.17 -2.58 5.03
C LEU A 77 2.81 -2.98 3.69
N SER A 78 3.06 -4.27 3.51
CA SER A 78 3.76 -4.82 2.35
C SER A 78 2.83 -5.38 1.29
N ALA A 79 3.32 -5.41 0.05
CA ALA A 79 2.66 -6.09 -1.05
C ALA A 79 2.95 -7.59 -1.15
N ASP A 80 3.48 -8.18 -0.08
CA ASP A 80 3.72 -9.61 0.08
C ASP A 80 3.66 -10.01 1.56
N THR A 81 3.90 -11.30 1.81
CA THR A 81 4.12 -11.85 3.15
C THR A 81 5.61 -11.90 3.52
N GLN A 82 6.52 -11.92 2.54
CA GLN A 82 7.95 -12.15 2.76
C GLN A 82 8.63 -11.00 3.49
N PHE A 83 8.31 -9.76 3.15
CA PHE A 83 8.94 -8.58 3.75
C PHE A 83 8.55 -8.34 5.22
N PRO A 84 7.26 -8.45 5.64
CA PRO A 84 6.90 -8.41 7.04
C PRO A 84 7.56 -9.53 7.87
N GLU A 85 7.65 -10.75 7.33
CA GLU A 85 8.35 -11.86 7.99
C GLU A 85 9.86 -11.59 8.12
N LYS A 86 10.47 -10.94 7.12
CA LYS A 86 11.87 -10.49 7.20
C LYS A 86 12.08 -9.50 8.34
N LEU A 87 11.18 -8.53 8.52
CA LEU A 87 11.25 -7.56 9.63
C LEU A 87 11.05 -8.21 11.00
N LYS A 88 10.13 -9.19 11.08
CA LYS A 88 9.97 -10.02 12.28
C LYS A 88 11.24 -10.79 12.61
N SER A 89 11.83 -11.46 11.62
CA SER A 89 13.06 -12.24 11.77
C SER A 89 14.25 -11.36 12.19
N ALA A 90 14.28 -10.10 11.76
CA ALA A 90 15.25 -9.09 12.18
C ALA A 90 14.93 -8.45 13.55
N GLY A 91 13.89 -8.91 14.26
CA GLY A 91 13.50 -8.43 15.59
C GLY A 91 12.98 -7.00 15.61
N LYS A 92 12.54 -6.45 14.47
CA LYS A 92 12.00 -5.08 14.35
C LYS A 92 10.52 -4.97 14.75
N ASN A 93 9.87 -6.09 15.01
CA ASN A 93 8.42 -6.17 15.21
C ASN A 93 8.00 -5.96 16.68
N TYR A 94 6.87 -5.29 16.86
CA TYR A 94 6.10 -5.31 18.11
C TYR A 94 5.00 -6.37 18.04
N GLY A 95 4.23 -6.39 16.94
CA GLY A 95 3.20 -7.39 16.66
C GLY A 95 3.69 -8.56 15.81
N ASN A 96 2.75 -9.40 15.35
CA ASN A 96 3.01 -10.43 14.34
C ASN A 96 2.54 -9.95 12.96
N PRO A 97 3.20 -10.39 11.86
CA PRO A 97 2.69 -10.24 10.52
C PRO A 97 1.26 -10.77 10.40
N LYS A 98 0.41 -10.00 9.72
CA LYS A 98 -0.98 -10.38 9.46
C LYS A 98 -1.34 -10.03 8.03
N ILE A 99 -1.89 -11.00 7.31
CA ILE A 99 -2.47 -10.78 5.99
C ILE A 99 -3.72 -9.92 6.15
N TYR A 100 -3.77 -8.79 5.45
CA TYR A 100 -4.90 -7.86 5.50
C TYR A 100 -5.72 -7.84 4.19
N ALA A 101 -5.11 -8.21 3.06
CA ALA A 101 -5.77 -8.22 1.77
C ALA A 101 -5.04 -9.12 0.75
N TYR A 102 -5.67 -9.34 -0.39
CA TYR A 102 -5.09 -9.98 -1.57
C TYR A 102 -5.28 -9.06 -2.76
N GLY A 103 -4.17 -8.70 -3.40
CA GLY A 103 -4.14 -7.85 -4.58
C GLY A 103 -4.14 -8.66 -5.88
N LYS A 104 -4.52 -8.03 -6.99
CA LYS A 104 -4.47 -8.63 -8.33
C LYS A 104 -3.67 -7.77 -9.30
N VAL A 105 -2.98 -8.42 -10.23
CA VAL A 105 -2.30 -7.79 -11.36
C VAL A 105 -3.29 -7.62 -12.51
N VAL A 106 -3.21 -6.49 -13.21
CA VAL A 106 -3.93 -6.25 -14.47
C VAL A 106 -2.96 -5.76 -15.54
N LEU A 107 -3.30 -6.01 -16.80
CA LEU A 107 -2.65 -5.40 -17.94
C LEU A 107 -3.45 -4.15 -18.32
N TRP A 108 -2.85 -2.96 -18.24
CA TRP A 108 -3.51 -1.69 -18.52
C TRP A 108 -2.88 -1.00 -19.73
N SER A 109 -3.70 -0.32 -20.54
CA SER A 109 -3.22 0.56 -21.61
C SER A 109 -4.02 1.86 -21.71
N LEU A 110 -3.34 2.92 -22.13
CA LEU A 110 -3.96 4.20 -22.47
C LEU A 110 -4.67 4.13 -23.83
N LYS A 111 -4.13 3.35 -24.78
CA LYS A 111 -4.55 3.39 -26.20
C LYS A 111 -4.75 2.02 -26.83
N LYS A 112 -4.06 0.99 -26.36
CA LYS A 112 -4.11 -0.34 -26.98
C LYS A 112 -5.33 -1.11 -26.49
N ASP A 113 -5.84 -2.00 -27.34
CA ASP A 113 -6.91 -2.90 -26.96
C ASP A 113 -6.36 -4.08 -26.15
N VAL A 114 -6.60 -4.03 -24.84
CA VAL A 114 -6.19 -5.07 -23.87
C VAL A 114 -7.14 -6.25 -23.81
N SER A 115 -8.24 -6.28 -24.59
CA SER A 115 -9.21 -7.40 -24.57
C SER A 115 -8.58 -8.75 -24.90
N LYS A 116 -7.46 -8.76 -25.62
CA LYS A 116 -6.66 -9.95 -25.96
C LYS A 116 -5.80 -10.47 -24.81
N GLY A 117 -5.84 -9.82 -23.64
CA GLY A 117 -5.06 -10.22 -22.47
C GLY A 117 -3.56 -10.31 -22.75
N LEU A 118 -2.91 -11.36 -22.27
CA LEU A 118 -1.47 -11.55 -22.42
C LEU A 118 -1.01 -11.77 -23.89
N ASP A 119 -1.90 -12.22 -24.78
CA ASP A 119 -1.56 -12.38 -26.20
C ASP A 119 -1.26 -11.06 -26.90
N LEU A 120 -1.78 -9.94 -26.37
CA LEU A 120 -1.46 -8.60 -26.86
C LEU A 120 0.05 -8.33 -26.88
N LEU A 121 0.81 -8.90 -25.94
CA LEU A 121 2.23 -8.61 -25.77
C LEU A 121 3.08 -9.08 -26.96
N GLN A 122 2.57 -10.03 -27.74
CA GLN A 122 3.23 -10.55 -28.95
C GLN A 122 2.98 -9.66 -30.17
N ASN A 123 2.07 -8.69 -30.09
CA ASN A 123 1.81 -7.76 -31.18
C ASN A 123 3.07 -6.90 -31.44
N PRO A 124 3.55 -6.82 -32.70
CA PRO A 124 4.72 -6.01 -33.05
C PRO A 124 4.55 -4.51 -32.76
N GLU A 125 3.32 -4.01 -32.65
CA GLU A 125 3.06 -2.62 -32.26
C GLU A 125 3.28 -2.33 -30.77
N ILE A 126 3.46 -3.35 -29.93
CA ILE A 126 3.84 -3.20 -28.53
C ILE A 126 5.37 -3.13 -28.47
N ASN A 127 5.90 -1.96 -28.13
CA ASN A 127 7.33 -1.68 -28.10
C ASN A 127 7.86 -1.49 -26.68
N LYS A 128 7.03 -0.97 -25.77
CA LYS A 128 7.40 -0.70 -24.37
C LYS A 128 6.36 -1.29 -23.41
N ILE A 129 6.82 -2.19 -22.55
CA ILE A 129 6.00 -2.88 -21.54
C ILE A 129 6.54 -2.50 -20.18
N ALA A 130 5.79 -1.70 -19.42
CA ALA A 130 6.23 -1.29 -18.09
C ALA A 130 5.94 -2.41 -17.06
N ILE A 131 6.97 -2.79 -16.29
CA ILE A 131 6.88 -3.78 -15.21
C ILE A 131 7.66 -3.24 -14.01
N ALA A 132 7.12 -3.43 -12.79
CA ALA A 132 7.85 -3.06 -11.59
C ALA A 132 9.07 -3.98 -11.40
N ASN A 133 10.17 -3.47 -10.86
CA ASN A 133 11.40 -4.22 -10.68
C ASN A 133 11.12 -5.38 -9.70
N PRO A 134 11.32 -6.65 -10.11
CA PRO A 134 11.00 -7.82 -9.30
C PRO A 134 11.86 -7.94 -8.03
N GLU A 135 13.01 -7.28 -7.96
CA GLU A 135 13.87 -7.25 -6.76
C GLU A 135 13.31 -6.35 -5.67
N LEU A 136 12.50 -5.34 -6.05
CA LEU A 136 12.00 -4.31 -5.14
C LEU A 136 10.50 -4.45 -4.88
N ALA A 137 9.74 -4.90 -5.87
CA ALA A 137 8.29 -4.83 -5.88
C ALA A 137 7.65 -6.22 -6.08
N PRO A 138 6.83 -6.68 -5.12
CA PRO A 138 6.14 -7.97 -5.23
C PRO A 138 5.29 -8.11 -6.50
N TYR A 139 4.60 -7.04 -6.92
CA TYR A 139 3.84 -7.06 -8.18
C TYR A 139 4.72 -7.32 -9.41
N GLY A 140 5.93 -6.78 -9.42
CA GLY A 140 6.93 -7.04 -10.45
C GLY A 140 7.36 -8.50 -10.47
N LYS A 141 7.68 -9.04 -9.30
CA LYS A 141 8.06 -10.44 -9.12
C LYS A 141 6.97 -11.40 -9.62
N ASN A 142 5.73 -11.21 -9.15
CA ASN A 142 4.59 -12.04 -9.55
C ASN A 142 4.30 -11.93 -11.07
N THR A 143 4.44 -10.74 -11.65
CA THR A 143 4.28 -10.53 -13.09
C THR A 143 5.35 -11.28 -13.89
N VAL A 144 6.63 -11.16 -13.49
CA VAL A 144 7.73 -11.87 -14.17
C VAL A 144 7.58 -13.38 -14.04
N GLU A 145 7.22 -13.89 -12.86
CA GLU A 145 6.96 -15.32 -12.64
C GLU A 145 5.80 -15.83 -13.53
N ALA A 146 4.70 -15.07 -13.60
CA ALA A 146 3.57 -15.36 -14.48
C ALA A 146 3.96 -15.40 -15.96
N LEU A 147 4.72 -14.41 -16.43
CA LEU A 147 5.18 -14.32 -17.82
C LEU A 147 6.19 -15.41 -18.18
N LYS A 148 7.02 -15.84 -17.23
CA LYS A 148 7.93 -16.98 -17.42
C LYS A 148 7.15 -18.28 -17.54
N LYS A 149 6.16 -18.49 -16.66
CA LYS A 149 5.29 -19.67 -16.66
C LYS A 149 4.48 -19.79 -17.97
N SER A 150 4.07 -18.68 -18.56
CA SER A 150 3.36 -18.66 -19.84
C SER A 150 4.28 -18.73 -21.07
N GLY A 151 5.61 -18.72 -20.89
CA GLY A 151 6.57 -18.70 -22.00
C GLY A 151 6.60 -17.39 -22.78
N LEU A 152 6.00 -16.32 -22.26
CA LEU A 152 5.97 -15.00 -22.91
C LEU A 152 7.18 -14.15 -22.56
N TYR A 153 7.77 -14.32 -21.37
CA TYR A 153 8.85 -13.46 -20.87
C TYR A 153 10.01 -13.31 -21.87
N SER A 154 10.52 -14.42 -22.42
CA SER A 154 11.63 -14.40 -23.39
C SER A 154 11.29 -13.69 -24.71
N LYS A 155 10.00 -13.60 -25.07
CA LYS A 155 9.53 -12.92 -26.29
C LYS A 155 9.45 -11.40 -26.12
N ILE A 156 9.42 -10.92 -24.88
CA ILE A 156 9.15 -9.51 -24.57
C ILE A 156 10.25 -8.85 -23.74
N GLU A 157 11.26 -9.60 -23.29
CA GLU A 157 12.28 -9.11 -22.36
C GLU A 157 12.96 -7.83 -22.84
N ASN A 158 13.27 -7.74 -24.13
CA ASN A 158 13.87 -6.56 -24.75
C ASN A 158 12.93 -5.34 -24.85
N LYS A 159 11.64 -5.51 -24.59
CA LYS A 159 10.61 -4.45 -24.57
C LYS A 159 10.31 -3.97 -23.15
N ILE A 160 10.85 -4.61 -22.12
CA ILE A 160 10.51 -4.30 -20.73
C ILE A 160 11.16 -2.97 -20.33
N VAL A 161 10.34 -2.09 -19.76
CA VAL A 161 10.77 -0.87 -19.07
C VAL A 161 10.57 -1.09 -17.58
N TRP A 162 11.67 -1.16 -16.84
CA TRP A 162 11.64 -1.36 -15.40
C TRP A 162 11.25 -0.09 -14.66
N ALA A 163 10.29 -0.21 -13.75
CA ALA A 163 9.91 0.83 -12.80
C ALA A 163 10.28 0.40 -11.38
N GLU A 164 10.58 1.32 -10.48
CA GLU A 164 10.92 1.02 -9.08
C GLU A 164 9.76 0.33 -8.34
N ASN A 165 8.54 0.80 -8.59
CA ASN A 165 7.34 0.32 -7.94
C ASN A 165 6.12 0.39 -8.87
N ILE A 166 5.01 -0.23 -8.43
CA ILE A 166 3.81 -0.41 -9.25
C ILE A 166 3.08 0.90 -9.59
N SER A 167 3.17 1.94 -8.74
CA SER A 167 2.61 3.26 -9.06
C SER A 167 3.38 3.93 -10.18
N GLN A 168 4.70 3.73 -10.24
CA GLN A 168 5.50 4.24 -11.36
C GLN A 168 5.19 3.49 -12.66
N VAL A 169 4.86 2.19 -12.61
CA VAL A 169 4.33 1.48 -13.79
C VAL A 169 3.04 2.12 -14.30
N ALA A 170 2.09 2.42 -13.39
CA ALA A 170 0.85 3.10 -13.75
C ALA A 170 1.09 4.49 -14.34
N GLN A 171 2.09 5.23 -13.83
CA GLN A 171 2.51 6.49 -14.41
C GLN A 171 3.06 6.31 -15.84
N PHE A 172 3.95 5.34 -16.07
CA PHE A 172 4.53 5.11 -17.40
C PHE A 172 3.47 4.74 -18.43
N ALA A 173 2.54 3.86 -18.06
CA ALA A 173 1.47 3.47 -18.97
C ALA A 173 0.50 4.64 -19.21
N SER A 174 0.06 5.34 -18.17
CA SER A 174 -0.93 6.43 -18.31
C SER A 174 -0.40 7.65 -19.06
N THR A 175 0.90 7.90 -19.01
CA THR A 175 1.56 8.98 -19.78
C THR A 175 1.92 8.57 -21.22
N GLY A 176 1.74 7.29 -21.58
CA GLY A 176 2.14 6.76 -22.89
C GLY A 176 3.65 6.56 -23.03
N ASN A 177 4.42 6.66 -21.94
CA ASN A 177 5.84 6.30 -21.92
C ASN A 177 6.05 4.79 -22.07
N ALA A 178 5.03 3.98 -21.74
CA ALA A 178 4.90 2.58 -22.11
C ALA A 178 3.56 2.33 -22.82
N ASP A 179 3.55 1.41 -23.79
CA ASP A 179 2.34 1.05 -24.55
C ASP A 179 1.33 0.30 -23.66
N VAL A 180 1.87 -0.56 -22.79
CA VAL A 180 1.12 -1.31 -21.79
C VAL A 180 1.90 -1.36 -20.49
N GLY A 181 1.20 -1.50 -19.37
CA GLY A 181 1.80 -1.67 -18.06
C GLY A 181 1.10 -2.75 -17.25
N PHE A 182 1.89 -3.55 -16.53
CA PHE A 182 1.37 -4.47 -15.52
C PHE A 182 1.21 -3.73 -14.21
N ILE A 183 -0.03 -3.37 -13.85
CA ILE A 183 -0.35 -2.55 -12.68
C ILE A 183 -1.20 -3.30 -11.66
N ALA A 184 -1.38 -2.74 -10.47
CA ALA A 184 -2.35 -3.27 -9.52
C ALA A 184 -3.78 -2.94 -9.96
N LEU A 185 -4.72 -3.87 -9.74
CA LEU A 185 -6.15 -3.62 -9.98
C LEU A 185 -6.65 -2.37 -9.23
N SER A 186 -6.08 -2.08 -8.05
CA SER A 186 -6.37 -0.86 -7.30
C SER A 186 -6.03 0.42 -8.06
N ASN A 187 -4.90 0.44 -8.77
CA ASN A 187 -4.54 1.57 -9.62
C ASN A 187 -5.48 1.67 -10.81
N ALA A 188 -5.82 0.55 -11.44
CA ALA A 188 -6.73 0.53 -12.59
C ALA A 188 -8.16 0.99 -12.26
N LYS A 189 -8.63 0.70 -11.05
CA LYS A 189 -9.94 1.11 -10.53
C LYS A 189 -10.00 2.55 -10.03
N ASN A 190 -8.89 3.28 -10.05
CA ASN A 190 -8.90 4.73 -9.83
C ASN A 190 -9.77 5.41 -10.91
N LYS A 191 -10.60 6.38 -10.52
CA LYS A 191 -11.50 7.12 -11.42
C LYS A 191 -10.78 7.70 -12.65
N GLU A 192 -9.59 8.24 -12.45
CA GLU A 192 -8.81 8.81 -13.55
C GLU A 192 -8.35 7.72 -14.53
N MET A 193 -7.84 6.60 -14.01
CA MET A 193 -7.35 5.48 -14.82
C MET A 193 -8.47 4.82 -15.62
N MET A 194 -9.65 4.63 -15.03
CA MET A 194 -10.84 4.11 -15.71
C MET A 194 -11.35 5.05 -16.81
N ARG A 195 -11.21 6.37 -16.64
CA ARG A 195 -11.64 7.35 -17.66
C ARG A 195 -10.69 7.41 -18.85
N ARG A 196 -9.39 7.18 -18.60
CA ARG A 196 -8.33 7.43 -19.59
C ARG A 196 -7.97 6.21 -20.44
N GLY A 197 -8.13 5.01 -19.90
CA GLY A 197 -7.69 3.79 -20.57
C GLY A 197 -8.54 2.58 -20.22
N ASN A 198 -8.06 1.42 -20.62
CA ASN A 198 -8.71 0.13 -20.40
C ASN A 198 -7.75 -0.81 -19.66
N PHE A 199 -8.31 -1.85 -19.06
CA PHE A 199 -7.51 -2.92 -18.46
C PHE A 199 -8.12 -4.29 -18.69
N TYR A 200 -7.25 -5.29 -18.71
CA TYR A 200 -7.57 -6.69 -18.65
C TYR A 200 -7.18 -7.23 -17.28
N GLU A 201 -8.15 -7.74 -16.53
CA GLU A 201 -7.89 -8.42 -15.27
C GLU A 201 -7.33 -9.81 -15.55
N LEU A 202 -6.11 -10.08 -15.10
CA LEU A 202 -5.50 -11.40 -15.25
C LEU A 202 -6.28 -12.40 -14.38
N SER A 203 -6.60 -13.54 -14.97
CA SER A 203 -7.18 -14.67 -14.24
C SER A 203 -6.19 -15.22 -13.21
N GLU A 204 -6.70 -15.93 -12.20
CA GLU A 204 -5.86 -16.56 -11.17
C GLU A 204 -4.86 -17.57 -11.74
N LYS A 205 -5.15 -18.14 -12.92
CA LYS A 205 -4.24 -19.04 -13.64
C LYS A 205 -3.09 -18.29 -14.31
N GLU A 206 -3.37 -17.09 -14.82
CA GLU A 206 -2.38 -16.21 -15.45
C GLU A 206 -1.50 -15.55 -14.39
N CYS A 207 -2.08 -14.99 -13.34
CA CYS A 207 -1.36 -14.44 -12.20
C CYS A 207 -2.18 -14.63 -10.92
N ALA A 208 -1.64 -15.40 -9.97
CA ALA A 208 -2.32 -15.69 -8.72
C ALA A 208 -2.50 -14.40 -7.88
N PRO A 209 -3.60 -14.30 -7.10
CA PRO A 209 -3.76 -13.20 -6.15
C PRO A 209 -2.58 -13.11 -5.18
N ILE A 210 -2.13 -11.88 -4.90
CA ILE A 210 -0.93 -11.62 -4.12
C ILE A 210 -1.34 -11.30 -2.68
N ALA A 211 -1.06 -12.20 -1.74
CA ALA A 211 -1.27 -11.97 -0.32
C ALA A 211 -0.47 -10.76 0.17
N GLN A 212 -1.15 -9.79 0.78
CA GLN A 212 -0.58 -8.55 1.32
C GLN A 212 -0.56 -8.63 2.84
N SER A 213 0.59 -8.39 3.47
CA SER A 213 0.75 -8.51 4.92
C SER A 213 1.32 -7.25 5.55
N GLY A 214 0.88 -6.97 6.77
CA GLY A 214 1.31 -5.84 7.57
C GLY A 214 1.88 -6.27 8.91
N ILE A 215 2.71 -5.41 9.51
CA ILE A 215 3.32 -5.65 10.82
C ILE A 215 3.51 -4.34 11.57
N VAL A 216 3.10 -4.31 12.84
CA VAL A 216 3.41 -3.21 13.76
C VAL A 216 4.85 -3.33 14.22
N LEU A 217 5.61 -2.25 14.12
CA LEU A 217 7.03 -2.17 14.41
C LEU A 217 7.28 -1.74 15.86
N LYS A 218 8.48 -2.02 16.36
CA LYS A 218 8.92 -1.48 17.65
C LYS A 218 9.10 0.02 17.51
N GLY A 219 8.34 0.79 18.29
CA GLY A 219 8.45 2.24 18.33
C GLY A 219 7.78 2.81 19.57
N LYS A 220 7.55 4.11 19.57
CA LYS A 220 6.84 4.81 20.65
C LYS A 220 5.32 4.78 20.47
N SER A 221 4.84 4.59 19.24
CA SER A 221 3.41 4.64 18.88
C SER A 221 2.81 3.25 18.65
N GLN A 222 3.22 2.25 19.43
CA GLN A 222 2.83 0.84 19.21
C GLN A 222 1.33 0.61 19.35
N THR A 223 0.72 1.18 20.39
CA THR A 223 -0.73 1.05 20.64
C THR A 223 -1.52 1.73 19.53
N GLU A 224 -1.17 2.96 19.17
CA GLU A 224 -1.86 3.71 18.13
C GLU A 224 -1.71 3.07 16.74
N SER A 225 -0.52 2.53 16.46
CA SER A 225 -0.27 1.78 15.22
C SER A 225 -1.06 0.49 15.16
N GLN A 226 -1.22 -0.18 16.30
CA GLN A 226 -2.07 -1.37 16.41
C GLN A 226 -3.54 -1.00 16.19
N ASP A 227 -4.03 0.10 16.78
CA ASP A 227 -5.40 0.58 16.58
C ASP A 227 -5.68 0.90 15.11
N PHE A 228 -4.76 1.60 14.43
CA PHE A 228 -4.90 1.87 13.00
C PHE A 228 -4.82 0.60 12.16
N PHE A 229 -3.94 -0.35 12.51
CA PHE A 229 -3.85 -1.61 11.80
C PHE A 229 -5.10 -2.47 11.99
N ASP A 230 -5.70 -2.48 13.19
CA ASP A 230 -6.97 -3.16 13.44
C ASP A 230 -8.13 -2.50 12.70
N PHE A 231 -8.16 -1.16 12.62
CA PHE A 231 -9.11 -0.46 11.76
C PHE A 231 -8.97 -0.88 10.28
N ILE A 232 -7.74 -0.97 9.75
CA ILE A 232 -7.48 -1.43 8.37
C ILE A 232 -8.03 -2.85 8.13
N ASN A 233 -8.08 -3.69 9.17
CA ASN A 233 -8.58 -5.07 9.12
C ASN A 233 -10.06 -5.19 9.53
N SER A 234 -10.74 -4.08 9.80
CA SER A 234 -12.13 -4.06 10.28
C SER A 234 -13.14 -4.36 9.17
N GLU A 235 -14.38 -4.70 9.58
CA GLU A 235 -15.48 -4.87 8.63
C GLU A 235 -15.77 -3.60 7.83
N LYS A 236 -15.61 -2.44 8.45
CA LYS A 236 -15.77 -1.14 7.80
C LYS A 236 -14.74 -0.92 6.69
N ALA A 237 -13.49 -1.32 6.94
CA ALA A 237 -12.43 -1.22 5.93
C ALA A 237 -12.64 -2.21 4.77
N ASN A 238 -13.28 -3.36 5.01
CA ASN A 238 -13.50 -4.38 3.98
C ASN A 238 -14.25 -3.85 2.74
N GLU A 239 -15.22 -2.97 2.92
CA GLU A 239 -15.96 -2.39 1.79
C GLU A 239 -15.07 -1.49 0.92
N ILE A 240 -14.16 -0.74 1.57
CA ILE A 240 -13.22 0.13 0.87
C ILE A 240 -12.19 -0.72 0.12
N TRP A 241 -11.65 -1.77 0.73
CA TRP A 241 -10.76 -2.74 0.06
C TRP A 241 -11.40 -3.31 -1.21
N LYS A 242 -12.66 -3.76 -1.12
CA LYS A 242 -13.41 -4.33 -2.25
C LYS A 242 -13.63 -3.32 -3.38
N ARG A 243 -13.92 -2.06 -3.05
CA ARG A 243 -14.06 -0.98 -4.04
C ARG A 243 -12.81 -0.82 -4.90
N TYR A 244 -11.63 -0.94 -4.30
CA TYR A 244 -10.34 -0.93 -5.00
C TYR A 244 -9.92 -2.29 -5.59
N GLY A 245 -10.78 -3.31 -5.52
CA GLY A 245 -10.53 -4.62 -6.14
C GLY A 245 -9.64 -5.56 -5.32
N TYR A 246 -9.42 -5.27 -4.05
CA TYR A 246 -8.79 -6.23 -3.14
C TYR A 246 -9.83 -7.26 -2.63
N GLN A 247 -9.36 -8.47 -2.37
CA GLN A 247 -10.10 -9.46 -1.60
C GLN A 247 -9.57 -9.45 -0.15
N THR A 248 -10.45 -9.50 0.85
CA THR A 248 -10.01 -9.56 2.27
C THR A 248 -10.15 -10.95 2.89
N LYS A 249 -10.77 -11.87 2.15
CA LYS A 249 -10.82 -13.31 2.42
C LYS A 249 -10.73 -14.03 1.07
N ILE A 250 -9.94 -15.09 0.98
CA ILE A 250 -10.05 -16.04 -0.14
C ILE A 250 -11.20 -16.97 0.22
N SER A 251 -12.25 -17.01 -0.61
CA SER A 251 -13.28 -18.04 -0.51
C SER A 251 -12.60 -19.40 -0.72
N LYS A 252 -12.67 -20.29 0.27
CA LYS A 252 -12.23 -21.68 0.12
C LYS A 252 -13.09 -22.42 -0.89
#